data_AF-A0A3A8LY62-F1
#
_entry.id   AF-A0A3A8LY62-F1
#
_cell.length_a   1.000
_cell.length_b   1.000
_cell.length_c   1.000
_cell.angle_alpha   90.00
_cell.angle_beta   90.00
_cell.angle_gamma   90.00
#
_symmetry.space_group_name_H-M   'P 1'
#
loop_
_entity.id
_entity.type
_entity.pdbx_description
1 polymer ?
#
loop_
_entity_poly.entity_id
_entity_poly.type
_entity_poly.pdbx_seq_one_letter_code
_entity_poly.pdbx_strand_id
1 'polypeptide(L)'
;MLLIGLACGDDAVPTTNTPPTLIGPTAQATQSTAGGPVALTLQASDADGDMLTYAWTQSPASPEGAFDDASLASPTWTAPQVNSNQRFTLTVTVSDGRGGSAQGSVAVDVTPPVAGNNPPTVTVPTATPSTLGEHQSLALAVSASDADNDTLTYAWAQVTPVTPKGTFSAPASSNPTWTAPAVTSSGTYTLRVTVTDGKGGSAQGTVDVVVQKVNQAPTVTATVSGPAALVAGATGSFSITASDPEGDPLTYAWSQTAPASQGTWVGGRTGASAQWYSPAVGTQTSFTLSVSVTDGQNPPVVRTLTVPVSVPRYATDVQGVWNSVPCTSCHGANGSGGLNLLSGSSYSNLVNVTANVCGPTTRVVPGDPDSSALVQKMEGTTCGSRMPKGDTDYFDQNPGLVVRVRSWILAGAAND
;
A
#
# COMPACT_ATOMS: atom_id res chain seq x y z
N MET A 1 41.96 -13.37 46.21
CA MET A 1 41.91 -12.43 45.07
C MET A 1 40.55 -12.65 44.40
N LEU A 2 39.49 -12.17 45.05
CA LEU A 2 38.86 -10.86 44.81
C LEU A 2 38.44 -10.70 43.34
N LEU A 3 37.16 -10.96 43.05
CA LEU A 3 36.29 -10.02 42.32
C LEU A 3 34.83 -10.42 42.58
N ILE A 4 34.15 -9.56 43.34
CA ILE A 4 32.73 -9.56 43.64
C ILE A 4 32.13 -8.52 42.67
N GLY A 5 31.04 -8.83 41.97
CA GLY A 5 30.37 -7.84 41.13
C GLY A 5 29.16 -8.39 40.39
N LEU A 6 28.03 -7.72 40.59
CA LEU A 6 26.71 -7.87 39.95
C LEU A 6 25.74 -8.90 40.57
N ALA A 7 25.27 -8.56 41.78
CA ALA A 7 23.84 -8.63 42.08
C ALA A 7 23.52 -7.52 43.09
N CYS A 8 23.24 -6.31 42.62
CA CYS A 8 22.47 -5.34 43.39
C CYS A 8 21.00 -5.80 43.33
N GLY A 9 20.64 -6.75 44.18
CA GLY A 9 19.28 -6.84 44.67
C GLY A 9 19.17 -5.78 45.74
N ASP A 10 18.71 -4.59 45.36
CA ASP A 10 18.21 -3.65 46.35
C ASP A 10 17.05 -4.36 47.07
N ASP A 11 17.24 -4.63 48.36
CA ASP A 11 16.15 -4.83 49.29
C ASP A 11 15.33 -3.55 49.26
N ALA A 12 14.40 -3.46 48.29
CA ALA A 12 13.41 -2.41 48.25
C ALA A 12 12.65 -2.49 49.57
N VAL A 13 12.85 -1.49 50.42
CA VAL A 13 12.01 -1.22 51.58
C VAL A 13 10.56 -1.37 51.12
N PRO A 14 9.70 -2.16 51.79
CA PRO A 14 8.31 -2.27 51.40
C PRO A 14 7.74 -0.85 51.34
N THR A 15 7.44 -0.37 50.14
CA THR A 15 6.78 0.92 49.97
C THR A 15 5.42 0.78 50.62
N THR A 16 5.09 1.70 51.52
CA THR A 16 3.76 1.74 52.12
C THR A 16 2.76 1.97 50.99
N ASN A 17 1.82 1.04 50.82
CA ASN A 17 0.78 1.12 49.80
C ASN A 17 0.05 2.47 49.86
N THR A 18 0.05 3.19 48.74
CA THR A 18 -0.61 4.48 48.58
C THR A 18 -2.03 4.24 48.06
N PRO A 19 -3.08 4.78 48.71
CA PRO A 19 -4.42 4.66 48.18
C PRO A 19 -4.58 5.31 46.79
N PRO A 20 -5.57 4.87 46.00
CA PRO A 20 -5.87 5.48 44.71
C PRO A 20 -6.22 6.97 44.84
N THR A 21 -5.92 7.73 43.79
CA THR A 21 -6.31 9.14 43.63
C THR A 21 -7.38 9.27 42.55
N LEU A 22 -8.38 10.11 42.79
CA LEU A 22 -9.53 10.29 41.89
C LEU A 22 -9.62 11.71 41.35
N ILE A 23 -9.96 11.84 40.08
CA ILE A 23 -10.44 13.08 39.45
C ILE A 23 -11.87 12.79 38.97
N GLY A 24 -12.84 13.41 39.63
CA GLY A 24 -14.27 13.13 39.46
C GLY A 24 -14.85 12.35 40.66
N PRO A 25 -15.98 11.64 40.48
CA PRO A 25 -16.70 11.46 39.22
C PRO A 25 -17.45 12.71 38.76
N THR A 26 -17.73 12.79 37.46
CA THR A 26 -18.65 13.78 36.89
C THR A 26 -19.73 13.09 36.06
N ALA A 27 -20.89 13.73 35.92
CA ALA A 27 -21.99 13.26 35.10
C ALA A 27 -22.12 14.15 33.86
N GLN A 28 -22.42 13.55 32.70
CA GLN A 28 -22.69 14.28 31.47
C GLN A 28 -23.83 15.30 31.65
N ALA A 29 -24.82 14.98 32.49
CA ALA A 29 -25.90 15.85 32.89
C ALA A 29 -26.21 15.68 34.39
N THR A 30 -26.46 16.79 35.08
CA THR A 30 -26.89 16.80 36.49
C THR A 30 -28.41 16.80 36.66
N GLN A 31 -29.15 16.79 35.55
CA GLN A 31 -30.60 16.61 35.51
C GLN A 31 -30.94 15.52 34.51
N SER A 32 -31.90 14.66 34.85
CA SER A 32 -32.43 13.60 33.98
C SER A 32 -33.93 13.44 34.21
N THR A 33 -34.65 12.90 33.24
CA THR A 33 -36.01 12.39 33.45
C THR A 33 -35.96 10.93 33.87
N ALA A 34 -37.01 10.44 34.51
CA ALA A 34 -37.16 9.02 34.81
C ALA A 34 -36.92 8.14 33.57
N GLY A 35 -36.05 7.14 33.67
CA GLY A 35 -35.63 6.27 32.56
C GLY A 35 -34.56 6.83 31.64
N GLY A 36 -34.14 8.09 31.82
CA GLY A 36 -33.09 8.72 31.02
C GLY A 36 -31.68 8.21 31.38
N PRO A 37 -30.81 7.93 30.39
CA PRO A 37 -29.43 7.54 30.64
C PRO A 37 -28.54 8.75 30.98
N VAL A 38 -27.57 8.55 31.87
CA VAL A 38 -26.59 9.54 32.31
C VAL A 38 -25.21 8.90 32.27
N ALA A 39 -24.37 9.33 31.32
CA ALA A 39 -22.99 8.86 31.23
C ALA A 39 -22.14 9.49 32.36
N LEU A 40 -21.35 8.65 33.03
CA LEU A 40 -20.44 9.04 34.11
C LEU A 40 -19.00 8.99 33.63
N THR A 41 -18.16 9.89 34.15
CA THR A 41 -16.73 9.88 33.88
C THR A 41 -15.94 9.94 35.18
N LEU A 42 -14.91 9.10 35.27
CA LEU A 42 -13.98 9.03 36.38
C LEU A 42 -12.58 8.76 35.83
N GLN A 43 -11.60 9.55 36.28
CA GLN A 43 -10.19 9.20 36.14
C GLN A 43 -9.67 8.78 37.51
N ALA A 44 -9.01 7.63 37.55
CA ALA A 44 -8.40 7.11 38.77
C ALA A 44 -6.97 6.67 38.45
N SER A 45 -6.05 6.93 39.37
CA SER A 45 -4.65 6.52 39.26
C SER A 45 -4.11 6.09 40.60
N ASP A 46 -3.23 5.10 40.56
CA ASP A 46 -2.52 4.58 41.72
C ASP A 46 -1.03 4.87 41.59
N ALA A 47 -0.41 5.41 42.65
CA ALA A 47 1.00 5.81 42.60
C ALA A 47 1.96 4.61 42.62
N ASP A 48 1.51 3.48 43.16
CA ASP A 48 2.26 2.22 43.22
C ASP A 48 2.03 1.37 41.94
N GLY A 49 1.13 1.81 41.07
CA GLY A 49 0.80 1.15 39.80
C GLY A 49 -0.13 -0.05 39.97
N ASP A 50 -0.85 -0.13 41.08
CA ASP A 50 -1.74 -1.24 41.39
C ASP A 50 -3.00 -1.27 40.52
N MET A 51 -3.52 -2.47 40.29
CA MET A 51 -4.74 -2.67 39.50
C MET A 51 -5.95 -2.18 40.29
N LEU A 52 -6.72 -1.27 39.67
CA LEU A 52 -7.89 -0.67 40.29
C LEU A 52 -9.18 -1.45 39.99
N THR A 53 -10.05 -1.52 41.00
CA THR A 53 -11.41 -2.04 40.90
C THR A 53 -12.42 -0.95 41.25
N TYR A 54 -13.60 -0.99 40.61
CA TYR A 54 -14.64 0.04 40.76
C TYR A 54 -15.94 -0.60 41.24
N ALA A 55 -16.66 0.10 42.11
CA ALA A 55 -17.98 -0.29 42.55
C ALA A 55 -18.89 0.94 42.65
N TRP A 56 -19.86 1.02 41.75
CA TRP A 56 -20.86 2.08 41.74
C TRP A 56 -22.11 1.72 42.55
N THR A 57 -22.63 2.70 43.27
CA THR A 57 -23.85 2.62 44.08
C THR A 57 -24.66 3.90 43.95
N GLN A 58 -25.94 3.84 44.29
CA GLN A 58 -26.82 5.01 44.33
C GLN A 58 -27.44 5.22 45.71
N SER A 59 -27.73 6.48 46.05
CA SER A 59 -28.53 6.86 47.21
C SER A 59 -29.55 7.93 46.81
N PRO A 60 -30.85 7.75 47.09
CA PRO A 60 -31.45 6.62 47.79
C PRO A 60 -31.41 5.32 46.98
N ALA A 61 -31.40 4.18 47.67
CA ALA A 61 -31.35 2.85 47.03
C ALA A 61 -32.65 2.49 46.30
N SER A 62 -33.79 3.10 46.69
CA SER A 62 -35.09 2.90 46.06
C SER A 62 -35.75 4.24 45.72
N PRO A 63 -36.37 4.40 44.54
CA PRO A 63 -36.42 3.41 43.45
C PRO A 63 -35.02 3.20 42.81
N GLU A 64 -34.74 1.97 42.37
CA GLU A 64 -33.41 1.55 41.89
C GLU A 64 -33.21 1.90 40.41
N GLY A 65 -32.17 2.69 40.11
CA GLY A 65 -31.67 2.91 38.76
C GLY A 65 -30.68 1.82 38.36
N ALA A 66 -30.31 1.77 37.08
CA ALA A 66 -29.49 0.69 36.54
C ALA A 66 -28.18 1.22 35.93
N PHE A 67 -27.04 0.71 36.37
CA PHE A 67 -25.76 0.90 35.67
C PHE A 67 -25.62 -0.14 34.57
N ASP A 68 -25.09 0.24 33.41
CA ASP A 68 -24.73 -0.70 32.33
C ASP A 68 -23.67 -1.71 32.78
N ASP A 69 -22.65 -1.24 33.51
CA ASP A 69 -21.69 -2.04 34.25
C ASP A 69 -21.09 -1.25 35.42
N ALA A 70 -21.55 -1.54 36.64
CA ALA A 70 -21.12 -0.86 37.87
C ALA A 70 -19.63 -1.11 38.24
N SER A 71 -18.91 -1.94 37.48
CA SER A 71 -17.48 -2.24 37.68
C SER A 71 -16.54 -1.46 36.75
N LEU A 72 -17.09 -0.68 35.81
CA LEU A 72 -16.29 0.20 34.94
C LEU A 72 -15.95 1.52 35.65
N ALA A 73 -14.83 2.13 35.25
CA ALA A 73 -14.48 3.47 35.68
C ALA A 73 -15.54 4.51 35.23
N SER A 74 -16.05 4.38 34.01
CA SER A 74 -16.96 5.34 33.39
C SER A 74 -18.22 4.65 32.82
N PRO A 75 -19.17 4.22 33.67
CA PRO A 75 -20.40 3.58 33.24
C PRO A 75 -21.49 4.57 32.82
N THR A 76 -22.59 4.06 32.28
CA THR A 76 -23.85 4.78 32.07
C THR A 76 -24.87 4.35 33.12
N TRP A 77 -25.42 5.32 33.86
CA TRP A 77 -26.52 5.09 34.80
C TRP A 77 -27.86 5.49 34.20
N THR A 78 -28.84 4.58 34.21
CA THR A 78 -30.22 4.81 33.78
C THR A 78 -31.07 5.18 34.97
N ALA A 79 -31.65 6.37 34.95
CA ALA A 79 -32.44 6.90 36.06
C ALA A 79 -33.68 6.01 36.34
N PRO A 80 -34.00 5.76 37.63
CA PRO A 80 -35.18 5.00 38.00
C PRO A 80 -36.47 5.73 37.63
N GLN A 81 -37.58 4.99 37.63
CA GLN A 81 -38.91 5.60 37.60
C GLN A 81 -39.20 6.27 38.95
N VAL A 82 -39.50 7.57 38.91
CA VAL A 82 -39.88 8.36 40.08
C VAL A 82 -41.26 8.97 39.87
N ASN A 83 -41.97 9.29 40.96
CA ASN A 83 -43.29 9.92 40.96
C ASN A 83 -43.25 11.41 41.36
N SER A 84 -42.08 11.91 41.76
CA SER A 84 -41.80 13.30 42.11
C SER A 84 -40.33 13.60 41.87
N ASN A 85 -39.96 14.88 41.77
CA ASN A 85 -38.55 15.26 41.63
C ASN A 85 -37.71 14.69 42.77
N GLN A 86 -36.66 13.94 42.44
CA GLN A 86 -35.85 13.22 43.40
C GLN A 86 -34.37 13.30 43.03
N ARG A 87 -33.54 13.67 43.99
CA ARG A 87 -32.08 13.71 43.82
C ARG A 87 -31.47 12.33 44.13
N PHE A 88 -30.65 11.83 43.22
CA PHE A 88 -29.83 10.64 43.42
C PHE A 88 -28.35 11.02 43.50
N THR A 89 -27.67 10.53 44.52
CA THR A 89 -26.21 10.63 44.65
C THR A 89 -25.61 9.30 44.21
N LEU A 90 -24.85 9.33 43.11
CA LEU A 90 -24.12 8.19 42.57
C LEU A 90 -22.70 8.20 43.15
N THR A 91 -22.33 7.14 43.84
CA THR A 91 -21.04 7.04 44.55
C THR A 91 -20.23 5.88 43.98
N VAL A 92 -18.99 6.15 43.61
CA VAL A 92 -18.01 5.14 43.22
C VAL A 92 -17.03 4.91 44.34
N THR A 93 -16.77 3.64 44.66
CA THR A 93 -15.63 3.22 45.49
C THR A 93 -14.58 2.61 44.58
N VAL A 94 -13.35 3.09 44.68
CA VAL A 94 -12.19 2.56 43.94
C VAL A 94 -11.21 1.94 44.94
N SER A 95 -10.80 0.70 44.70
CA SER A 95 -9.81 0.00 45.53
C SER A 95 -8.64 -0.52 44.71
N ASP A 96 -7.45 -0.45 45.31
CA ASP A 96 -6.19 -0.99 44.79
C ASP A 96 -6.00 -2.50 45.07
N GLY A 97 -6.94 -3.13 45.80
CA GLY A 97 -6.83 -4.54 46.20
C GLY A 97 -5.74 -4.84 47.24
N ARG A 98 -5.02 -3.81 47.72
CA ARG A 98 -3.95 -3.89 48.72
C ARG A 98 -4.27 -3.13 50.02
N GLY A 99 -5.52 -2.70 50.16
CA GLY A 99 -6.07 -2.09 51.37
C GLY A 99 -6.21 -0.58 51.29
N GLY A 100 -5.80 0.05 50.19
CA GLY A 100 -6.14 1.44 49.89
C GLY A 100 -7.45 1.54 49.11
N SER A 101 -8.19 2.61 49.40
CA SER A 101 -9.44 2.91 48.71
C SER A 101 -9.71 4.41 48.69
N ALA A 102 -10.39 4.87 47.64
CA ALA A 102 -10.90 6.22 47.53
C ALA A 102 -12.37 6.20 47.08
N GLN A 103 -13.13 7.23 47.45
CA GLN A 103 -14.51 7.39 47.04
C GLN A 103 -14.75 8.75 46.41
N GLY A 104 -15.66 8.80 45.45
CA GLY A 104 -16.17 10.03 44.87
C GLY A 104 -17.65 9.93 44.58
N SER A 105 -18.35 11.06 44.54
CA SER A 105 -19.79 11.09 44.32
C SER A 105 -20.23 12.22 43.41
N VAL A 106 -21.27 11.99 42.63
CA VAL A 106 -21.95 13.01 41.80
C VAL A 106 -23.46 12.94 42.02
N ALA A 107 -24.13 14.09 42.06
CA ALA A 107 -25.58 14.17 42.21
C ALA A 107 -26.29 14.38 40.86
N VAL A 108 -27.41 13.69 40.67
CA VAL A 108 -28.29 13.80 39.51
C VAL A 108 -29.72 14.01 40.02
N ASP A 109 -30.35 15.11 39.60
CA ASP A 109 -31.76 15.38 39.87
C ASP A 109 -32.63 14.68 38.81
N VAL A 110 -33.51 13.76 39.26
CA VAL A 110 -34.43 13.01 38.40
C VAL A 110 -35.84 13.54 38.55
N THR A 111 -36.47 13.92 37.44
CA THR A 111 -37.88 14.36 37.41
C THR A 111 -38.79 13.24 36.90
N PRO A 112 -40.04 13.13 37.40
CA PRO A 112 -40.98 12.14 36.92
C PRO A 112 -41.38 12.45 35.46
N PRO A 113 -41.83 11.44 34.69
CA PRO A 113 -42.43 11.70 33.39
C PRO A 113 -43.64 12.62 33.56
N VAL A 114 -43.86 13.53 32.61
CA VAL A 114 -45.06 14.38 32.65
C VAL A 114 -46.29 13.52 32.38
N ALA A 115 -47.21 13.45 33.34
CA ALA A 115 -48.43 12.65 33.19
C ALA A 115 -49.27 13.16 32.01
N GLY A 116 -49.64 12.25 31.10
CA GLY A 116 -50.38 12.56 29.88
C GLY A 116 -49.51 12.92 28.67
N ASN A 117 -48.19 12.93 28.80
CA ASN A 117 -47.25 13.13 27.69
C ASN A 117 -47.26 11.94 26.73
N ASN A 118 -47.41 12.20 25.44
CA ASN A 118 -47.28 11.22 24.39
C ASN A 118 -45.84 11.25 23.85
N PRO A 119 -45.13 10.10 23.75
CA PRO A 119 -43.79 10.11 23.21
C PRO A 119 -43.79 10.52 21.73
N PRO A 120 -42.67 11.05 21.22
CA PRO A 120 -42.55 11.39 19.82
C PRO A 120 -42.67 10.15 18.94
N THR A 121 -43.04 10.38 17.68
CA THR A 121 -43.05 9.38 16.62
C THR A 121 -41.99 9.74 15.59
N VAL A 122 -41.27 8.75 15.06
CA VAL A 122 -40.22 8.95 14.04
C VAL A 122 -40.49 8.10 12.81
N THR A 123 -40.20 8.68 11.65
CA THR A 123 -40.14 7.94 10.38
C THR A 123 -38.88 7.09 10.31
N VAL A 124 -38.86 6.11 9.40
CA VAL A 124 -37.63 5.39 9.07
C VAL A 124 -36.63 6.39 8.48
N PRO A 125 -35.44 6.57 9.08
CA PRO A 125 -34.46 7.51 8.55
C PRO A 125 -33.96 7.09 7.17
N THR A 126 -33.57 8.07 6.36
CA THR A 126 -33.07 7.85 5.00
C THR A 126 -31.62 8.31 4.88
N ALA A 127 -30.89 7.70 3.94
CA ALA A 127 -29.50 8.02 3.61
C ALA A 127 -29.35 8.18 2.10
N THR A 128 -28.77 9.31 1.66
CA THR A 128 -28.54 9.61 0.24
C THR A 128 -27.10 10.08 0.01
N PRO A 129 -26.28 9.32 -0.75
CA PRO A 129 -26.54 7.96 -1.24
C PRO A 129 -26.52 6.92 -0.12
N SER A 130 -27.08 5.73 -0.37
CA SER A 130 -27.02 4.57 0.55
C SER A 130 -25.73 3.73 0.40
N THR A 131 -24.91 4.03 -0.60
CA THR A 131 -23.60 3.43 -0.83
C THR A 131 -22.60 4.50 -1.23
N LEU A 132 -21.42 4.49 -0.61
CA LEU A 132 -20.36 5.47 -0.82
C LEU A 132 -18.97 4.86 -0.60
N GLY A 133 -17.94 5.49 -1.15
CA GLY A 133 -16.55 5.14 -0.81
C GLY A 133 -16.15 5.66 0.58
N GLU A 134 -15.09 5.10 1.14
CA GLU A 134 -14.44 5.67 2.33
C GLU A 134 -14.10 7.16 2.17
N HIS A 135 -14.13 7.91 3.27
CA HIS A 135 -13.95 9.38 3.32
C HIS A 135 -14.99 10.22 2.56
N GLN A 136 -15.96 9.61 1.87
CA GLN A 136 -17.08 10.33 1.28
C GLN A 136 -18.16 10.60 2.33
N SER A 137 -19.03 11.56 2.03
CA SER A 137 -20.17 11.90 2.89
C SER A 137 -21.49 11.55 2.23
N LEU A 138 -22.47 11.19 3.05
CA LEU A 138 -23.88 11.06 2.68
C LEU A 138 -24.74 12.02 3.50
N ALA A 139 -25.91 12.36 2.96
CA ALA A 139 -26.94 13.11 3.67
C ALA A 139 -27.90 12.14 4.38
N LEU A 140 -28.19 12.41 5.65
CA LEU A 140 -29.21 11.74 6.43
C LEU A 140 -30.44 12.62 6.55
N ALA A 141 -31.61 12.01 6.65
CA ALA A 141 -32.84 12.72 6.96
C ALA A 141 -33.79 11.84 7.77
N VAL A 142 -34.42 12.44 8.78
CA VAL A 142 -35.52 11.85 9.55
C VAL A 142 -36.61 12.90 9.76
N SER A 143 -37.87 12.48 9.70
CA SER A 143 -39.01 13.28 10.16
C SER A 143 -39.55 12.72 11.47
N ALA A 144 -39.87 13.60 12.41
CA ALA A 144 -40.45 13.27 13.70
C ALA A 144 -41.63 14.20 14.02
N SER A 145 -42.59 13.71 14.77
CA SER A 145 -43.76 14.45 15.22
C SER A 145 -44.15 14.08 16.63
N ASP A 146 -44.71 15.04 17.35
CA ASP A 146 -45.16 14.90 18.73
C ASP A 146 -46.63 15.32 18.83
N ALA A 147 -47.45 14.52 19.51
CA ALA A 147 -48.89 14.78 19.59
C ALA A 147 -49.23 15.96 20.50
N ASP A 148 -48.35 16.26 21.46
CA ASP A 148 -48.49 17.38 22.41
C ASP A 148 -47.83 18.66 21.89
N ASN A 149 -47.19 18.59 20.71
CA ASN A 149 -46.40 19.65 20.08
C ASN A 149 -45.18 20.07 20.91
N ASP A 150 -44.58 19.13 21.63
CA ASP A 150 -43.33 19.37 22.36
C ASP A 150 -42.14 19.60 21.41
N THR A 151 -41.13 20.32 21.91
CA THR A 151 -39.91 20.60 21.15
C THR A 151 -39.02 19.36 21.11
N LEU A 152 -38.70 18.91 19.90
CA LEU A 152 -37.92 17.69 19.69
C LEU A 152 -36.42 17.94 19.60
N THR A 153 -35.64 17.10 20.27
CA THR A 153 -34.18 17.06 20.14
C THR A 153 -33.73 15.76 19.49
N TYR A 154 -32.68 15.83 18.67
CA TYR A 154 -32.16 14.69 17.91
C TYR A 154 -30.78 14.30 18.44
N ALA A 155 -30.43 13.03 18.35
CA ALA A 155 -29.11 12.54 18.65
C ALA A 155 -28.75 11.38 17.71
N TRP A 156 -27.86 11.65 16.76
CA TRP A 156 -27.34 10.66 15.83
C TRP A 156 -26.10 9.95 16.38
N ALA A 157 -26.06 8.64 16.19
CA ALA A 157 -24.93 7.79 16.57
C ALA A 157 -24.72 6.65 15.57
N GLN A 158 -23.48 6.19 15.42
CA GLN A 158 -23.15 4.94 14.73
C GLN A 158 -23.26 3.79 15.73
N VAL A 159 -24.08 2.79 15.41
CA VAL A 159 -24.32 1.61 16.27
C VAL A 159 -23.38 0.47 15.90
N THR A 160 -23.25 0.18 14.61
CA THR A 160 -22.38 -0.89 14.10
C THR A 160 -21.69 -0.44 12.82
N PRO A 161 -20.42 -0.85 12.59
CA PRO A 161 -19.51 -1.42 13.58
C PRO A 161 -19.16 -0.40 14.69
N VAL A 162 -18.61 -0.85 15.82
CA VAL A 162 -18.18 0.08 16.90
C VAL A 162 -16.93 0.87 16.48
N THR A 163 -16.06 0.24 15.71
CA THR A 163 -14.90 0.86 15.03
C THR A 163 -14.70 0.20 13.66
N PRO A 164 -14.19 0.93 12.66
CA PRO A 164 -13.90 2.37 12.69
C PRO A 164 -15.18 3.23 12.71
N LYS A 165 -15.13 4.46 13.24
CA LYS A 165 -16.28 5.36 13.35
C LYS A 165 -16.22 6.47 12.31
N GLY A 166 -17.32 6.68 11.60
CA GLY A 166 -17.53 7.89 10.81
C GLY A 166 -17.86 9.10 11.68
N THR A 167 -17.98 10.26 11.05
CA THR A 167 -18.23 11.54 11.74
C THR A 167 -19.52 12.19 11.26
N PHE A 168 -20.30 12.73 12.20
CA PHE A 168 -21.51 13.50 11.89
C PHE A 168 -21.19 14.99 11.90
N SER A 169 -21.71 15.76 10.94
CA SER A 169 -21.52 17.22 10.89
C SER A 169 -22.35 17.97 11.94
N ALA A 170 -23.60 17.54 12.16
CA ALA A 170 -24.53 18.15 13.09
C ALA A 170 -25.40 17.06 13.76
N PRO A 171 -24.86 16.22 14.65
CA PRO A 171 -25.55 15.04 15.19
C PRO A 171 -26.85 15.36 15.95
N ALA A 172 -27.09 16.63 16.30
CA ALA A 172 -28.33 17.10 16.92
C ALA A 172 -29.39 17.66 15.93
N SER A 173 -29.17 17.50 14.62
CA SER A 173 -30.08 17.93 13.56
C SER A 173 -30.96 16.77 13.06
N SER A 174 -32.12 17.08 12.47
CA SER A 174 -32.95 16.14 11.73
C SER A 174 -32.34 15.74 10.37
N ASN A 175 -31.39 16.52 9.85
CA ASN A 175 -30.77 16.30 8.54
C ASN A 175 -29.24 16.47 8.51
N PRO A 176 -28.48 15.73 9.35
CA PRO A 176 -27.02 15.83 9.33
C PRO A 176 -26.42 15.18 8.08
N THR A 177 -25.14 15.45 7.86
CA THR A 177 -24.30 14.60 7.01
C THR A 177 -23.47 13.65 7.86
N TRP A 178 -23.19 12.47 7.31
CA TRP A 178 -22.27 11.50 7.89
C TRP A 178 -21.14 11.20 6.92
N THR A 179 -19.90 11.31 7.39
CA THR A 179 -18.69 11.03 6.61
C THR A 179 -18.12 9.67 6.99
N ALA A 180 -17.94 8.80 5.99
CA ALA A 180 -17.44 7.46 6.18
C ALA A 180 -15.97 7.46 6.65
N PRO A 181 -15.59 6.59 7.58
CA PRO A 181 -14.19 6.46 8.00
C PRO A 181 -13.34 5.77 6.92
N ALA A 182 -12.03 5.77 7.12
CA ALA A 182 -11.13 4.83 6.45
C ALA A 182 -11.54 3.39 6.82
N VAL A 183 -11.56 2.50 5.83
CA VAL A 183 -11.87 1.08 6.04
C VAL A 183 -10.79 0.20 5.44
N THR A 184 -10.66 -1.03 5.95
CA THR A 184 -9.77 -2.05 5.36
C THR A 184 -10.54 -2.99 4.41
N SER A 185 -11.86 -3.00 4.48
CA SER A 185 -12.75 -3.77 3.61
C SER A 185 -14.12 -3.09 3.52
N SER A 186 -14.83 -3.32 2.41
CA SER A 186 -16.21 -2.85 2.25
C SER A 186 -17.12 -3.49 3.31
N GLY A 187 -18.09 -2.73 3.82
CA GLY A 187 -19.00 -3.21 4.86
C GLY A 187 -20.19 -2.30 5.12
N THR A 188 -21.16 -2.82 5.87
CA THR A 188 -22.39 -2.11 6.24
C THR A 188 -22.24 -1.41 7.58
N TYR A 189 -22.71 -0.16 7.65
CA TYR A 189 -22.76 0.69 8.82
C TYR A 189 -24.22 0.97 9.19
N THR A 190 -24.60 0.74 10.43
CA THR A 190 -25.93 1.06 10.95
C THR A 190 -25.86 2.34 11.76
N LEU A 191 -26.58 3.36 11.28
CA LEU A 191 -26.69 4.66 11.93
C LEU A 191 -28.05 4.77 12.60
N ARG A 192 -28.09 5.31 13.82
CA ARG A 192 -29.30 5.49 14.62
C ARG A 192 -29.51 6.94 14.94
N VAL A 193 -30.77 7.37 14.89
CA VAL A 193 -31.23 8.62 15.50
C VAL A 193 -32.12 8.32 16.68
N THR A 194 -31.88 9.01 17.79
CA THR A 194 -32.78 9.06 18.95
C THR A 194 -33.42 10.44 18.98
N VAL A 195 -34.74 10.50 19.11
CA VAL A 195 -35.51 11.74 19.22
C VAL A 195 -36.22 11.77 20.56
N THR A 196 -36.10 12.88 21.29
CA THR A 196 -36.74 13.07 22.60
C THR A 196 -37.54 14.37 22.65
N ASP A 197 -38.59 14.37 23.47
CA ASP A 197 -39.49 15.52 23.71
C ASP A 197 -39.06 16.40 24.91
N GLY A 198 -38.04 15.98 25.67
CA GLY A 198 -37.62 16.66 26.91
C GLY A 198 -38.60 16.53 28.09
N LYS A 199 -39.66 15.73 27.94
CA LYS A 199 -40.72 15.46 28.94
C LYS A 199 -40.74 14.00 29.40
N GLY A 200 -39.86 13.18 28.85
CA GLY A 200 -39.66 11.77 29.22
C GLY A 200 -39.99 10.78 28.12
N GLY A 201 -40.53 11.24 26.98
CA GLY A 201 -40.75 10.42 25.80
C GLY A 201 -39.53 10.37 24.88
N SER A 202 -39.34 9.22 24.23
CA SER A 202 -38.31 9.04 23.21
C SER A 202 -38.72 8.04 22.13
N ALA A 203 -38.18 8.21 20.93
CA ALA A 203 -38.31 7.29 19.82
C ALA A 203 -37.00 7.16 19.04
N GLN A 204 -36.81 6.03 18.38
CA GLN A 204 -35.57 5.71 17.67
C GLN A 204 -35.84 5.24 16.24
N GLY A 205 -34.93 5.57 15.33
CA GLY A 205 -34.92 5.07 13.96
C GLY A 205 -33.51 4.66 13.54
N THR A 206 -33.40 3.67 12.66
CA THR A 206 -32.11 3.17 12.15
C THR A 206 -32.09 3.15 10.64
N VAL A 207 -30.91 3.39 10.05
CA VAL A 207 -30.65 3.28 8.61
C VAL A 207 -29.31 2.61 8.39
N ASP A 208 -29.27 1.70 7.41
CA ASP A 208 -28.05 1.02 6.99
C ASP A 208 -27.45 1.69 5.76
N VAL A 209 -26.12 1.84 5.75
CA VAL A 209 -25.34 2.41 4.64
C VAL A 209 -24.14 1.52 4.34
N VAL A 210 -23.80 1.38 3.07
CA VAL A 210 -22.66 0.54 2.63
C VAL A 210 -21.46 1.43 2.35
N VAL A 211 -20.39 1.25 3.11
CA VAL A 211 -19.09 1.89 2.85
C VAL A 211 -18.23 0.94 2.04
N GLN A 212 -17.80 1.37 0.86
CA GLN A 212 -16.91 0.63 -0.01
C GLN A 212 -15.46 1.03 0.24
N LYS A 213 -14.57 0.03 0.35
CA LYS A 213 -13.13 0.28 0.23
C LYS A 213 -12.87 0.78 -1.19
N VAL A 214 -12.18 1.92 -1.30
CA VAL A 214 -11.75 2.44 -2.60
C VAL A 214 -10.33 1.94 -2.86
N ASN A 215 -10.09 1.33 -4.01
CA ASN A 215 -8.74 0.88 -4.38
C ASN A 215 -7.83 2.08 -4.63
N GLN A 216 -6.60 2.04 -4.13
CA GLN A 216 -5.59 3.05 -4.43
C GLN A 216 -4.64 2.52 -5.48
N ALA A 217 -4.26 3.38 -6.43
CA ALA A 217 -3.30 3.00 -7.46
C ALA A 217 -1.92 2.69 -6.84
N PRO A 218 -1.11 1.83 -7.48
CA PRO A 218 0.21 1.48 -6.98
C PRO A 218 1.15 2.68 -6.95
N THR A 219 1.99 2.73 -5.92
CA THR A 219 3.10 3.70 -5.84
C THR A 219 4.32 3.13 -6.54
N VAL A 220 4.76 3.77 -7.63
CA VAL A 220 5.92 3.37 -8.44
C VAL A 220 7.01 4.44 -8.38
N THR A 221 8.26 4.03 -8.16
CA THR A 221 9.40 4.96 -8.14
C THR A 221 9.45 5.82 -9.41
N ALA A 222 9.89 7.06 -9.27
CA ALA A 222 9.92 8.00 -10.40
C ALA A 222 10.90 7.58 -11.51
N THR A 223 11.98 6.89 -11.13
CA THR A 223 13.05 6.47 -12.04
C THR A 223 13.11 4.95 -12.17
N VAL A 224 13.37 4.50 -13.38
CA VAL A 224 13.77 3.12 -13.69
C VAL A 224 15.27 3.02 -13.51
N SER A 225 15.75 2.00 -12.81
CA SER A 225 17.17 1.69 -12.67
C SER A 225 17.67 0.90 -13.88
N GLY A 226 18.87 1.19 -14.34
CA GLY A 226 19.51 0.51 -15.47
C GLY A 226 20.85 1.14 -15.85
N PRO A 227 21.56 0.57 -16.83
CA PRO A 227 22.81 1.15 -17.32
C PRO A 227 22.57 2.51 -18.00
N ALA A 228 23.49 3.46 -17.79
CA ALA A 228 23.41 4.79 -18.37
C ALA A 228 23.60 4.80 -19.90
N ALA A 229 24.28 3.78 -20.43
CA ALA A 229 24.49 3.56 -21.86
C ALA A 229 24.77 2.07 -22.11
N LEU A 230 24.56 1.63 -23.35
CA LEU A 230 24.94 0.28 -23.81
C LEU A 230 25.78 0.38 -25.07
N VAL A 231 26.54 -0.68 -25.35
CA VAL A 231 27.13 -0.93 -26.68
C VAL A 231 26.24 -1.93 -27.39
N ALA A 232 26.03 -1.78 -28.70
CA ALA A 232 25.14 -2.67 -29.44
C ALA A 232 25.46 -4.16 -29.20
N GLY A 233 24.42 -4.94 -28.91
CA GLY A 233 24.53 -6.36 -28.55
C GLY A 233 24.91 -6.65 -27.09
N ALA A 234 25.24 -5.65 -26.27
CA ALA A 234 25.31 -5.82 -24.81
C ALA A 234 23.90 -5.94 -24.22
N THR A 235 23.72 -6.81 -23.23
CA THR A 235 22.46 -6.94 -22.48
C THR A 235 22.45 -6.00 -21.29
N GLY A 236 21.47 -5.09 -21.24
CA GLY A 236 21.17 -4.27 -20.08
C GLY A 236 20.19 -4.97 -19.16
N SER A 237 20.35 -4.77 -17.84
CA SER A 237 19.38 -5.17 -16.83
C SER A 237 18.69 -3.92 -16.29
N PHE A 238 17.36 -3.93 -16.29
CA PHE A 238 16.52 -2.81 -15.88
C PHE A 238 15.62 -3.25 -14.74
N SER A 239 15.39 -2.38 -13.77
CA SER A 239 14.50 -2.67 -12.64
C SER A 239 13.72 -1.44 -12.18
N ILE A 240 12.55 -1.67 -11.62
CA ILE A 240 11.69 -0.65 -11.02
C ILE A 240 11.18 -1.15 -9.68
N THR A 241 11.01 -0.23 -8.72
CA THR A 241 10.40 -0.56 -7.42
C THR A 241 8.98 -0.02 -7.38
N ALA A 242 8.05 -0.84 -6.91
CA ALA A 242 6.67 -0.46 -6.73
C ALA A 242 6.07 -1.15 -5.50
N SER A 243 5.05 -0.53 -4.91
CA SER A 243 4.26 -1.07 -3.80
C SER A 243 2.81 -0.66 -3.95
N ASP A 244 1.91 -1.51 -3.51
CA ASP A 244 0.48 -1.22 -3.46
C ASP A 244 0.05 -0.87 -2.02
N PRO A 245 -0.73 0.20 -1.79
CA PRO A 245 -1.17 0.57 -0.43
C PRO A 245 -2.05 -0.50 0.24
N GLU A 246 -2.86 -1.22 -0.54
CA GLU A 246 -3.70 -2.32 -0.06
C GLU A 246 -2.97 -3.67 -0.05
N GLY A 247 -1.78 -3.75 -0.65
CA GLY A 247 -0.99 -4.96 -0.77
C GLY A 247 -1.43 -5.84 -1.94
N ASP A 248 -2.17 -5.28 -2.90
CA ASP A 248 -2.59 -6.01 -4.09
C ASP A 248 -1.38 -6.48 -4.93
N PRO A 249 -1.49 -7.66 -5.57
CA PRO A 249 -0.42 -8.18 -6.41
C PRO A 249 -0.20 -7.30 -7.65
N LEU A 250 1.03 -6.87 -7.87
CA LEU A 250 1.39 -6.01 -8.99
C LEU A 250 1.77 -6.81 -10.24
N THR A 251 1.25 -6.38 -11.39
CA THR A 251 1.64 -6.87 -12.71
C THR A 251 2.50 -5.83 -13.42
N TYR A 252 3.60 -6.29 -14.02
CA TYR A 252 4.52 -5.46 -14.79
C TYR A 252 4.41 -5.78 -16.28
N ALA A 253 4.64 -4.80 -17.14
CA ALA A 253 4.77 -5.00 -18.58
C ALA A 253 5.86 -4.09 -19.14
N TRP A 254 6.95 -4.70 -19.60
CA TRP A 254 8.06 -4.01 -20.22
C TRP A 254 7.90 -3.94 -21.76
N SER A 255 8.19 -2.79 -22.34
CA SER A 255 8.17 -2.58 -23.79
C SER A 255 9.21 -1.55 -24.23
N GLN A 256 9.55 -1.56 -25.51
CA GLN A 256 10.31 -0.49 -26.15
C GLN A 256 9.35 0.35 -26.99
N THR A 257 9.27 1.65 -26.72
CA THR A 257 8.35 2.56 -27.38
C THR A 257 8.99 3.32 -28.54
N ALA A 258 10.31 3.48 -28.53
CA ALA A 258 11.06 4.12 -29.61
C ALA A 258 12.52 3.64 -29.64
N PRO A 259 13.20 3.70 -30.80
CA PRO A 259 12.64 3.84 -32.15
C PRO A 259 11.81 2.60 -32.56
N ALA A 260 11.30 2.59 -33.80
CA ALA A 260 10.53 1.47 -34.33
C ALA A 260 11.35 0.18 -34.45
N SER A 261 12.67 0.27 -34.68
CA SER A 261 13.57 -0.88 -34.67
C SER A 261 13.64 -1.49 -33.27
N GLN A 262 13.03 -2.66 -33.10
CA GLN A 262 12.89 -3.30 -31.79
C GLN A 262 14.16 -4.04 -31.40
N GLY A 263 14.61 -3.85 -30.16
CA GLY A 263 15.56 -4.75 -29.53
C GLY A 263 14.89 -6.02 -29.03
N THR A 264 15.68 -6.87 -28.38
CA THR A 264 15.22 -8.17 -27.91
C THR A 264 15.22 -8.22 -26.39
N TRP A 265 14.10 -8.69 -25.83
CA TRP A 265 13.98 -8.97 -24.41
C TRP A 265 14.49 -10.37 -24.10
N VAL A 266 15.29 -10.48 -23.04
CA VAL A 266 15.86 -11.75 -22.57
C VAL A 266 14.98 -12.29 -21.45
N GLY A 267 14.40 -13.47 -21.66
CA GLY A 267 13.46 -14.07 -20.73
C GLY A 267 12.09 -13.37 -20.71
N GLY A 268 11.59 -13.06 -19.50
CA GLY A 268 10.27 -12.50 -19.28
C GLY A 268 10.22 -10.97 -19.33
N ARG A 269 9.02 -10.43 -19.58
CA ARG A 269 8.71 -8.98 -19.59
C ARG A 269 7.74 -8.56 -18.50
N THR A 270 7.50 -9.42 -17.52
CA THR A 270 6.39 -9.28 -16.56
C THR A 270 6.83 -9.18 -15.10
N GLY A 271 8.12 -9.06 -14.84
CA GLY A 271 8.66 -8.87 -13.49
C GLY A 271 9.02 -7.41 -13.19
N ALA A 272 9.33 -7.15 -11.91
CA ALA A 272 9.91 -5.87 -11.46
C ALA A 272 11.29 -5.57 -12.10
N SER A 273 11.90 -6.57 -12.75
CA SER A 273 13.07 -6.40 -13.59
C SER A 273 12.89 -7.08 -14.94
N ALA A 274 13.63 -6.59 -15.93
CA ALA A 274 13.70 -7.18 -17.25
C ALA A 274 15.07 -6.94 -17.87
N GLN A 275 15.45 -7.83 -18.80
CA GLN A 275 16.71 -7.75 -19.53
C GLN A 275 16.45 -7.49 -21.00
N TRP A 276 17.26 -6.64 -21.61
CA TRP A 276 17.08 -6.24 -23.01
C TRP A 276 18.43 -5.93 -23.66
N TYR A 277 18.58 -6.30 -24.93
CA TYR A 277 19.67 -5.84 -25.78
C TYR A 277 19.15 -5.20 -27.06
N SER A 278 19.92 -4.26 -27.60
CA SER A 278 19.53 -3.46 -28.76
C SER A 278 19.46 -4.30 -30.05
N PRO A 279 18.71 -3.86 -31.07
CA PRO A 279 18.95 -4.33 -32.42
C PRO A 279 20.31 -3.82 -32.92
N ALA A 280 20.70 -4.24 -34.13
CA ALA A 280 21.89 -3.72 -34.76
C ALA A 280 21.74 -2.23 -35.11
N VAL A 281 22.79 -1.44 -34.86
CA VAL A 281 22.81 0.01 -35.10
C VAL A 281 24.08 0.40 -35.85
N GLY A 282 23.95 1.26 -36.88
CA GLY A 282 25.08 1.82 -37.63
C GLY A 282 25.57 3.17 -37.11
N THR A 283 24.79 3.81 -36.22
CA THR A 283 25.13 5.06 -35.55
C THR A 283 24.62 5.01 -34.11
N GLN A 284 25.14 5.89 -33.24
CA GLN A 284 24.64 5.98 -31.87
C GLN A 284 23.15 6.32 -31.88
N THR A 285 22.35 5.46 -31.25
CA THR A 285 20.89 5.54 -31.27
C THR A 285 20.35 5.43 -29.86
N SER A 286 19.44 6.32 -29.48
CA SER A 286 18.76 6.27 -28.18
C SER A 286 17.47 5.46 -28.26
N PHE A 287 17.29 4.53 -27.34
CA PHE A 287 16.12 3.66 -27.22
C PHE A 287 15.30 4.07 -26.00
N THR A 288 13.99 4.24 -26.17
CA THR A 288 13.07 4.51 -25.07
C THR A 288 12.40 3.21 -24.65
N LEU A 289 12.70 2.76 -23.44
CA LEU A 289 12.05 1.64 -22.79
C LEU A 289 10.97 2.16 -21.85
N SER A 290 9.89 1.40 -21.68
CA SER A 290 8.83 1.69 -20.72
C SER A 290 8.49 0.47 -19.89
N VAL A 291 8.10 0.72 -18.65
CA VAL A 291 7.47 -0.27 -17.77
C VAL A 291 6.12 0.26 -17.32
N SER A 292 5.09 -0.54 -17.51
CA SER A 292 3.74 -0.33 -17.00
C SER A 292 3.55 -1.18 -15.76
N VAL A 293 3.05 -0.60 -14.66
CA VAL A 293 2.77 -1.29 -13.40
C VAL A 293 1.30 -1.08 -13.03
N THR A 294 0.58 -2.16 -12.74
CA THR A 294 -0.85 -2.10 -12.41
C THR A 294 -1.21 -3.14 -11.34
N ASP A 295 -2.19 -2.79 -10.53
CA ASP A 295 -2.92 -3.63 -9.56
C ASP A 295 -4.12 -4.38 -10.20
N GLY A 296 -4.43 -4.10 -11.47
CA GLY A 296 -5.59 -4.64 -12.18
C GLY A 296 -6.92 -3.94 -11.90
N GLN A 297 -6.95 -2.93 -11.04
CA GLN A 297 -8.16 -2.18 -10.65
C GLN A 297 -8.07 -0.71 -11.08
N ASN A 298 -6.91 -0.09 -10.92
CA ASN A 298 -6.63 1.27 -11.35
C ASN A 298 -5.87 1.31 -12.69
N PRO A 299 -5.92 2.44 -13.42
CA PRO A 299 -5.08 2.64 -14.60
C PRO A 299 -3.59 2.43 -14.29
N PRO A 300 -2.82 1.82 -15.21
CA PRO A 300 -1.42 1.54 -14.96
C PRO A 300 -0.58 2.81 -14.78
N VAL A 301 0.38 2.74 -13.87
CA VAL A 301 1.43 3.74 -13.74
C VAL A 301 2.57 3.37 -14.68
N VAL A 302 2.85 4.27 -15.64
CA VAL A 302 3.91 4.06 -16.64
C VAL A 302 5.15 4.88 -16.30
N ARG A 303 6.31 4.25 -16.45
CA ARG A 303 7.63 4.90 -16.37
C ARG A 303 8.43 4.61 -17.63
N THR A 304 9.26 5.57 -18.01
CA THR A 304 10.12 5.48 -19.20
C THR A 304 11.57 5.75 -18.85
N LEU A 305 12.48 5.11 -19.58
CA LEU A 305 13.92 5.33 -19.53
C LEU A 305 14.47 5.40 -20.95
N THR A 306 15.37 6.37 -21.18
CA THR A 306 16.10 6.48 -22.44
C THR A 306 17.50 5.89 -22.28
N VAL A 307 17.85 4.95 -23.14
CA VAL A 307 19.13 4.24 -23.13
C VAL A 307 19.87 4.56 -24.44
N PRO A 308 20.95 5.36 -24.40
CA PRO A 308 21.82 5.55 -25.56
C PRO A 308 22.61 4.27 -25.83
N VAL A 309 22.58 3.81 -27.08
CA VAL A 309 23.32 2.65 -27.56
C VAL A 309 24.37 3.10 -28.57
N SER A 310 25.64 2.89 -28.25
CA SER A 310 26.76 3.22 -29.14
C SER A 310 27.07 2.08 -30.11
N VAL A 311 27.70 2.45 -31.22
CA VAL A 311 28.29 1.50 -32.17
C VAL A 311 29.48 0.80 -31.48
N PRO A 312 29.63 -0.53 -31.66
CA PRO A 312 30.79 -1.27 -31.16
C PRO A 312 32.10 -0.85 -31.85
N ARG A 313 33.18 -0.71 -31.08
CA ARG A 313 34.53 -0.46 -31.62
C ARG A 313 35.27 -1.76 -31.88
N TYR A 314 36.13 -1.78 -32.90
CA TYR A 314 36.76 -3.04 -33.28
C TYR A 314 37.63 -3.63 -32.16
N ALA A 315 38.54 -2.83 -31.61
CA ALA A 315 39.53 -3.34 -30.66
C ALA A 315 38.90 -3.80 -29.34
N THR A 316 37.90 -3.06 -28.83
CA THR A 316 37.30 -3.33 -27.52
C THR A 316 36.10 -4.27 -27.56
N ASP A 317 35.28 -4.19 -28.61
CA ASP A 317 34.00 -4.87 -28.64
C ASP A 317 33.98 -6.05 -29.61
N VAL A 318 34.60 -5.93 -30.79
CA VAL A 318 34.50 -6.94 -31.85
C VAL A 318 35.61 -7.98 -31.76
N GLN A 319 36.85 -7.56 -31.51
CA GLN A 319 38.01 -8.46 -31.43
C GLN A 319 37.79 -9.61 -30.44
N GLY A 320 37.15 -9.32 -29.31
CA GLY A 320 36.85 -10.30 -28.27
C GLY A 320 35.87 -11.39 -28.70
N VAL A 321 35.01 -11.12 -29.69
CA VAL A 321 34.05 -12.10 -30.24
C VAL A 321 34.79 -13.31 -30.84
N TRP A 322 35.99 -13.09 -31.39
CA TRP A 322 36.80 -14.16 -31.96
C TRP A 322 37.45 -15.04 -30.90
N ASN A 323 37.57 -14.55 -29.68
CA ASN A 323 38.18 -15.23 -28.54
C ASN A 323 37.15 -15.95 -27.66
N SER A 324 35.89 -15.49 -27.65
CA SER A 324 34.81 -16.14 -26.88
C SER A 324 34.40 -17.50 -27.46
N VAL A 325 34.81 -17.76 -28.70
CA VAL A 325 34.63 -19.01 -29.42
C VAL A 325 36.02 -19.55 -29.74
N PRO A 326 36.26 -20.87 -29.80
CA PRO A 326 37.51 -21.41 -30.35
C PRO A 326 37.65 -21.15 -31.87
N CYS A 327 37.12 -20.04 -32.40
CA CYS A 327 37.35 -19.57 -33.76
C CYS A 327 38.85 -19.43 -34.03
N THR A 328 39.63 -18.94 -33.06
CA THR A 328 41.10 -18.85 -33.17
C THR A 328 41.80 -20.20 -33.17
N SER A 329 41.16 -21.29 -32.73
CA SER A 329 41.73 -22.64 -32.82
C SER A 329 41.71 -23.18 -34.26
N CYS A 330 40.72 -22.76 -35.07
CA CYS A 330 40.60 -23.09 -36.49
C CYS A 330 41.22 -22.01 -37.41
N HIS A 331 41.23 -20.76 -36.94
CA HIS A 331 41.67 -19.57 -37.68
C HIS A 331 42.74 -18.77 -36.91
N GLY A 332 43.80 -19.47 -36.47
CA GLY A 332 44.98 -18.86 -35.84
C GLY A 332 46.01 -18.36 -36.87
N ALA A 333 47.27 -18.20 -36.43
CA ALA A 333 48.38 -17.75 -37.30
C ALA A 333 48.57 -18.60 -38.58
N ASN A 334 48.21 -19.89 -38.52
CA ASN A 334 48.30 -20.84 -39.63
C ASN A 334 46.90 -21.33 -40.09
N GLY A 335 45.85 -20.53 -39.87
CA GLY A 335 44.48 -20.89 -40.17
C GLY A 335 44.24 -21.25 -41.65
N SER A 336 43.39 -22.25 -41.89
CA SER A 336 43.02 -22.66 -43.26
C SER A 336 42.37 -21.51 -44.04
N GLY A 337 42.69 -21.38 -45.33
CA GLY A 337 42.11 -20.37 -46.20
C GLY A 337 42.65 -18.94 -45.98
N GLY A 338 43.76 -18.78 -45.23
CA GLY A 338 44.40 -17.48 -45.02
C GLY A 338 43.56 -16.53 -44.16
N LEU A 339 42.86 -17.06 -43.16
CA LEU A 339 42.11 -16.28 -42.18
C LEU A 339 42.79 -16.44 -40.81
N ASN A 340 43.33 -15.34 -40.30
CA ASN A 340 43.90 -15.24 -38.97
C ASN A 340 43.04 -14.30 -38.11
N LEU A 341 42.35 -14.84 -37.12
CA LEU A 341 41.47 -14.11 -36.20
C LEU A 341 42.17 -13.69 -34.90
N LEU A 342 43.47 -13.94 -34.76
CA LEU A 342 44.24 -13.48 -33.60
C LEU A 342 44.29 -11.95 -33.52
N SER A 343 44.36 -11.46 -32.29
CA SER A 343 44.52 -10.03 -32.00
C SER A 343 45.72 -9.44 -32.76
N GLY A 344 45.52 -8.26 -33.33
CA GLY A 344 46.52 -7.56 -34.16
C GLY A 344 46.60 -8.02 -35.62
N SER A 345 45.99 -9.15 -35.98
CA SER A 345 45.94 -9.64 -37.38
C SER A 345 44.53 -9.69 -37.96
N SER A 346 43.51 -9.85 -37.12
CA SER A 346 42.14 -10.13 -37.57
C SER A 346 41.49 -9.03 -38.40
N TYR A 347 41.74 -7.75 -38.11
CA TYR A 347 41.12 -6.67 -38.86
C TYR A 347 41.50 -6.72 -40.35
N SER A 348 42.81 -6.73 -40.64
CA SER A 348 43.33 -6.75 -42.01
C SER A 348 43.06 -8.06 -42.74
N ASN A 349 42.71 -9.12 -42.01
CA ASN A 349 42.29 -10.40 -42.57
C ASN A 349 40.77 -10.47 -42.85
N LEU A 350 39.98 -9.53 -42.33
CA LEU A 350 38.52 -9.53 -42.45
C LEU A 350 38.01 -8.45 -43.40
N VAL A 351 38.43 -7.20 -43.22
CA VAL A 351 37.82 -6.06 -43.90
C VAL A 351 38.35 -5.92 -45.32
N ASN A 352 37.44 -5.88 -46.31
CA ASN A 352 37.77 -5.78 -47.73
C ASN A 352 38.66 -6.94 -48.27
N VAL A 353 38.64 -8.09 -47.61
CA VAL A 353 39.38 -9.29 -48.04
C VAL A 353 38.44 -10.30 -48.68
N THR A 354 38.81 -10.86 -49.83
CA THR A 354 38.02 -11.91 -50.50
C THR A 354 37.90 -13.17 -49.64
N ALA A 355 36.70 -13.72 -49.57
CA ALA A 355 36.39 -14.97 -48.89
C ALA A 355 36.64 -16.15 -49.83
N ASN A 356 37.50 -17.09 -49.44
CA ASN A 356 37.83 -18.25 -50.28
C ASN A 356 36.77 -19.35 -50.26
N VAL A 357 35.81 -19.28 -49.33
CA VAL A 357 34.87 -20.37 -49.00
C VAL A 357 33.42 -20.04 -49.36
N CYS A 358 33.17 -18.83 -49.88
CA CYS A 358 31.84 -18.23 -50.06
C CYS A 358 31.64 -17.65 -51.49
N GLY A 359 32.33 -18.19 -52.51
CA GLY A 359 32.40 -17.55 -53.83
C GLY A 359 33.22 -16.25 -53.80
N PRO A 360 33.11 -15.33 -54.79
CA PRO A 360 33.89 -14.09 -54.85
C PRO A 360 33.40 -13.00 -53.87
N THR A 361 32.84 -13.40 -52.73
CA THR A 361 32.32 -12.47 -51.72
C THR A 361 33.44 -11.92 -50.85
N THR A 362 33.20 -10.79 -50.20
CA THR A 362 34.14 -10.20 -49.25
C THR A 362 33.82 -10.71 -47.84
N ARG A 363 34.86 -11.01 -47.05
CA ARG A 363 34.73 -11.47 -45.66
C ARG A 363 33.92 -10.48 -44.81
N VAL A 364 34.29 -9.20 -44.86
CA VAL A 364 33.51 -8.07 -44.33
C VAL A 364 33.44 -6.97 -45.38
N VAL A 365 32.21 -6.60 -45.76
CA VAL A 365 31.88 -5.44 -46.59
C VAL A 365 31.49 -4.29 -45.66
N PRO A 366 32.33 -3.25 -45.48
CA PRO A 366 31.97 -2.06 -44.72
C PRO A 366 30.61 -1.48 -45.15
N GLY A 367 29.73 -1.27 -44.18
CA GLY A 367 28.37 -0.72 -44.40
C GLY A 367 27.31 -1.75 -44.79
N ASP A 368 27.69 -2.99 -45.13
CA ASP A 368 26.77 -4.02 -45.61
C ASP A 368 26.98 -5.37 -44.88
N PRO A 369 26.34 -5.57 -43.71
CA PRO A 369 26.44 -6.83 -42.98
C PRO A 369 25.83 -8.00 -43.74
N ASP A 370 24.78 -7.79 -44.55
CA ASP A 370 24.07 -8.89 -45.22
C ASP A 370 24.87 -9.46 -46.39
N SER A 371 25.67 -8.64 -47.05
CA SER A 371 26.65 -9.09 -48.06
C SER A 371 27.99 -9.56 -47.48
N SER A 372 28.20 -9.44 -46.16
CA SER A 372 29.43 -9.85 -45.50
C SER A 372 29.43 -11.36 -45.20
N ALA A 373 30.37 -12.09 -45.82
CA ALA A 373 30.46 -13.54 -45.64
C ALA A 373 30.63 -13.97 -44.17
N LEU A 374 31.28 -13.15 -43.34
CA LEU A 374 31.41 -13.37 -41.89
C LEU A 374 30.05 -13.46 -41.19
N VAL A 375 29.15 -12.52 -41.48
CA VAL A 375 27.80 -12.48 -40.87
C VAL A 375 26.96 -13.65 -41.39
N GLN A 376 27.01 -13.91 -42.69
CA GLN A 376 26.32 -15.07 -43.30
C GLN A 376 26.77 -16.40 -42.68
N LYS A 377 28.05 -16.53 -42.30
CA LYS A 377 28.58 -17.70 -41.58
C LYS A 377 28.11 -17.77 -40.12
N MET A 378 28.05 -16.65 -39.42
CA MET A 378 27.56 -16.59 -38.02
C MET A 378 26.08 -16.95 -37.94
N GLU A 379 25.30 -16.51 -38.92
CA GLU A 379 23.84 -16.75 -39.00
C GLU A 379 23.50 -18.07 -39.70
N GLY A 380 24.43 -18.67 -40.46
CA GLY A 380 24.23 -19.95 -41.13
C GLY A 380 23.33 -19.88 -42.37
N THR A 381 23.25 -18.74 -43.03
CA THR A 381 22.28 -18.47 -44.10
C THR A 381 22.72 -19.01 -45.46
N THR A 382 23.85 -18.52 -46.00
CA THR A 382 24.20 -18.70 -47.42
C THR A 382 25.66 -19.02 -47.72
N CYS A 383 26.55 -19.08 -46.73
CA CYS A 383 27.94 -19.47 -46.94
C CYS A 383 28.40 -20.69 -46.10
N GLY A 384 28.39 -21.86 -46.74
CA GLY A 384 28.98 -23.09 -46.19
C GLY A 384 28.39 -23.50 -44.83
N SER A 385 29.12 -24.33 -44.08
CA SER A 385 28.70 -24.68 -42.72
C SER A 385 28.77 -23.47 -41.79
N ARG A 386 27.74 -23.33 -40.96
CA ARG A 386 27.62 -22.31 -39.93
C ARG A 386 28.83 -22.34 -38.98
N MET A 387 29.35 -21.16 -38.64
CA MET A 387 30.42 -21.01 -37.67
C MET A 387 29.84 -20.80 -36.26
N PRO A 388 30.50 -21.30 -35.20
CA PRO A 388 31.73 -22.07 -35.23
C PRO A 388 31.54 -23.54 -35.60
N LYS A 389 32.59 -24.14 -36.16
CA LYS A 389 32.62 -25.57 -36.46
C LYS A 389 32.54 -26.37 -35.15
N GLY A 390 31.57 -27.27 -35.06
CA GLY A 390 31.38 -28.15 -33.89
C GLY A 390 30.43 -27.60 -32.83
N ASP A 391 29.96 -26.36 -32.98
CA ASP A 391 28.94 -25.75 -32.12
C ASP A 391 28.12 -24.73 -32.93
N THR A 392 27.28 -25.22 -33.84
CA THR A 392 26.56 -24.37 -34.80
C THR A 392 25.54 -23.44 -34.15
N ASP A 393 25.14 -23.72 -32.91
CA ASP A 393 24.08 -23.01 -32.21
C ASP A 393 24.65 -21.95 -31.25
N TYR A 394 25.98 -21.84 -31.14
CA TYR A 394 26.65 -20.90 -30.24
C TYR A 394 26.12 -19.47 -30.36
N PHE A 395 25.94 -18.98 -31.60
CA PHE A 395 25.45 -17.62 -31.84
C PHE A 395 23.94 -17.46 -31.63
N ASP A 396 23.17 -18.56 -31.66
CA ASP A 396 21.75 -18.53 -31.26
C ASP A 396 21.62 -18.42 -29.74
N GLN A 397 22.55 -19.04 -29.01
CA GLN A 397 22.64 -18.93 -27.55
C GLN A 397 23.25 -17.61 -27.10
N ASN A 398 24.00 -16.93 -27.99
CA ASN A 398 24.67 -15.65 -27.73
C ASN A 398 24.33 -14.60 -28.80
N PRO A 399 23.04 -14.27 -29.01
CA PRO A 399 22.59 -13.45 -30.15
C PRO A 399 23.14 -12.02 -30.12
N GLY A 400 23.46 -11.51 -28.93
CA GLY A 400 24.12 -10.21 -28.76
C GLY A 400 25.48 -10.10 -29.46
N LEU A 401 26.21 -11.21 -29.64
CA LEU A 401 27.49 -11.20 -30.36
C LEU A 401 27.31 -10.97 -31.86
N VAL A 402 26.24 -11.51 -32.45
CA VAL A 402 25.90 -11.26 -33.86
C VAL A 402 25.52 -9.80 -34.04
N VAL A 403 24.64 -9.27 -33.17
CA VAL A 403 24.25 -7.85 -33.19
C VAL A 403 25.46 -6.94 -33.12
N ARG A 404 26.44 -7.28 -32.26
CA ARG A 404 27.67 -6.51 -32.10
C ARG A 404 28.49 -6.45 -33.39
N VAL A 405 28.76 -7.60 -34.01
CA VAL A 405 29.51 -7.64 -35.29
C VAL A 405 28.74 -6.92 -36.40
N ARG A 406 27.43 -7.16 -36.51
CA ARG A 406 26.58 -6.48 -37.52
C ARG A 406 26.59 -4.97 -37.35
N SER A 407 26.49 -4.47 -36.13
CA SER A 407 26.49 -3.02 -35.83
C SER A 407 27.80 -2.36 -36.22
N TRP A 408 28.93 -2.99 -35.90
CA TRP A 408 30.25 -2.52 -36.32
C TRP A 408 30.36 -2.48 -37.86
N ILE A 409 29.90 -3.52 -38.56
CA ILE A 409 29.91 -3.54 -40.03
C ILE A 409 29.00 -2.45 -40.60
N LEU A 410 27.77 -2.30 -40.10
CA LEU A 410 26.84 -1.26 -40.52
C LEU A 410 27.41 0.15 -40.37
N ALA A 411 28.22 0.38 -39.34
CA ALA A 411 28.89 1.65 -39.10
C ALA A 411 30.14 1.88 -39.97
N GLY A 412 30.43 0.99 -40.92
CA GLY A 412 31.57 1.10 -41.83
C GLY A 412 32.81 0.32 -41.41
N ALA A 413 32.70 -0.60 -40.44
CA ALA A 413 33.75 -1.51 -40.04
C ALA A 413 35.11 -0.83 -39.73
N ALA A 414 35.11 0.25 -38.95
CA ALA A 414 36.31 1.01 -38.61
C ALA A 414 37.32 0.18 -37.78
N ASN A 415 38.62 0.49 -37.89
CA ASN A 415 39.68 -0.09 -37.05
C ASN A 415 40.01 0.85 -35.89
N ASP A 416 39.13 0.95 -34.91
CA ASP A 416 39.18 1.91 -33.81
C ASP A 416 39.33 1.30 -32.41
#